data_AF-A2CB52-F1
#
_entry.id   AF-A2CB52-F1
#
_cell.length_a   1.000
_cell.length_b   1.000
_cell.length_c   1.000
_cell.angle_alpha   90.00
_cell.angle_beta   90.00
_cell.angle_gamma   90.00
#
_symmetry.space_group_name_H-M   'P 1'
#
loop_
_entity.id
_entity.type
_entity.pdbx_description
1 polymer ?
#
loop_
_entity_poly.entity_id
_entity_poly.type
_entity_poly.pdbx_seq_one_letter_code
_entity_poly.pdbx_strand_id
1 'polypeptide(L)'
;MTIKLSPPVKWVLVAFGSLSGLFIIVFSIVIQLTSGMTKTADKFLDELKVNNTEAALELFSAQAKNSLSRENIQRFSKKNSLNNYDSVSWSNRSISYPDRGELTGTINLKSGKKIPVVFNLNKDGSSWKIYSIKQDRPGIHNQSSSTETPSETNLIDLVNETTDAFINSISLGGFQNLYDYSSRTWQKQTTVKDLDKALSPFLKFTSDPKAINYLNLVTSQMPVFKKEPEITSNGTMTINGSYSLNPPFEFTYKYIYEGLGWKLIGVNVSIKS
;
A
#
# COMPACT_ATOMS: atom_id res chain seq x y z
N MET A 1 25.00 58.93 9.14
CA MET A 1 25.96 58.42 8.14
C MET A 1 25.21 57.52 7.17
N THR A 2 24.85 58.02 5.98
CA THR A 2 24.06 57.29 4.98
C THR A 2 25.00 56.63 3.98
N ILE A 3 25.03 55.30 3.97
CA ILE A 3 25.87 54.52 3.06
C ILE A 3 25.29 54.64 1.64
N LYS A 4 25.95 55.39 0.74
CA LYS A 4 25.62 55.44 -0.69
C LYS A 4 26.20 54.21 -1.38
N LEU A 5 25.35 53.21 -1.64
CA LEU A 5 25.69 52.03 -2.43
C LEU A 5 25.92 52.42 -3.91
N SER A 6 26.99 51.90 -4.52
CA SER A 6 27.34 52.15 -5.92
C SER A 6 26.34 51.46 -6.88
N PRO A 7 26.14 51.99 -8.10
CA PRO A 7 25.16 51.46 -9.06
C PRO A 7 25.20 49.94 -9.30
N PRO A 8 26.36 49.27 -9.48
CA PRO A 8 26.38 47.82 -9.70
C PRO A 8 25.91 47.01 -8.49
N VAL A 9 26.15 47.49 -7.26
CA VAL A 9 25.70 46.82 -6.03
C VAL A 9 24.17 46.87 -5.89
N LYS A 10 23.52 47.94 -6.38
CA LYS A 10 22.05 48.04 -6.41
C LYS A 10 21.43 47.01 -7.35
N TRP A 11 22.02 46.78 -8.53
CA TRP A 11 21.52 45.78 -9.49
C TRP A 11 21.72 44.34 -9.01
N VAL A 12 22.84 44.04 -8.33
CA VAL A 12 23.07 42.73 -7.70
C VAL A 12 22.07 42.45 -6.56
N LEU A 13 21.73 43.44 -5.73
CA LEU A 13 20.73 43.29 -4.67
C LEU A 13 19.30 43.12 -5.22
N VAL A 14 18.96 43.79 -6.33
CA VAL A 14 17.66 43.61 -7.01
C VAL A 14 17.59 42.21 -7.67
N ALA A 15 18.67 41.73 -8.27
CA ALA A 15 18.75 40.38 -8.82
C ALA A 15 18.64 39.30 -7.72
N PHE A 16 19.32 39.49 -6.57
CA PHE A 16 19.20 38.59 -5.41
C PHE A 16 17.81 38.63 -4.76
N GLY A 17 17.21 39.82 -4.62
CA GLY A 17 15.85 39.97 -4.12
C GLY A 17 14.80 39.35 -5.05
N SER A 18 15.02 39.43 -6.36
CA SER A 18 14.15 38.81 -7.37
C SER A 18 14.28 37.27 -7.39
N LEU A 19 15.50 36.72 -7.30
CA LEU A 19 15.72 35.28 -7.17
C LEU A 19 15.18 34.70 -5.85
N SER A 20 15.41 35.41 -4.74
CA SER A 20 14.89 35.04 -3.42
C SER A 20 13.37 35.10 -3.38
N GLY A 21 12.76 36.14 -3.95
CA GLY A 21 11.31 36.27 -4.08
C GLY A 21 10.69 35.13 -4.89
N LEU A 22 11.31 34.75 -6.02
CA LEU A 22 10.86 33.63 -6.85
C LEU A 22 10.99 32.29 -6.10
N PHE A 23 12.08 32.07 -5.36
CA PHE A 23 12.24 30.90 -4.48
C PHE A 23 11.18 30.84 -3.38
N ILE A 24 10.89 31.97 -2.72
CA ILE A 24 9.87 32.06 -1.67
C ILE A 24 8.47 31.78 -2.25
N ILE A 25 8.16 32.27 -3.44
CA ILE A 25 6.89 32.03 -4.12
C ILE A 25 6.74 30.55 -4.49
N VAL A 26 7.75 29.94 -5.12
CA VAL A 26 7.73 28.50 -5.46
C VAL A 26 7.63 27.63 -4.20
N PHE A 27 8.41 27.94 -3.16
CA PHE A 27 8.36 27.25 -1.87
C PHE A 27 6.98 27.38 -1.19
N SER A 28 6.37 28.56 -1.23
CA SER A 28 5.03 28.81 -0.67
C SER A 28 3.94 28.05 -1.43
N ILE A 29 4.03 27.96 -2.77
CA ILE A 29 3.11 27.17 -3.60
C ILE A 29 3.22 25.68 -3.25
N VAL A 30 4.44 25.14 -3.10
CA VAL A 30 4.66 23.73 -2.71
C VAL A 30 4.10 23.46 -1.30
N ILE A 31 4.29 24.36 -0.34
CA ILE A 31 3.69 24.23 1.01
C ILE A 31 2.16 24.25 0.94
N GLN A 32 1.57 25.15 0.17
CA GLN A 32 0.12 25.26 0.07
C GLN A 32 -0.50 24.00 -0.57
N LEU A 33 0.10 23.48 -1.64
CA LEU A 33 -0.36 22.27 -2.34
C LEU A 33 -0.22 21.01 -1.47
N THR A 34 0.86 20.89 -0.70
CA THR A 34 1.12 19.73 0.18
C THR A 34 0.40 19.82 1.54
N SER A 35 -0.06 21.01 1.94
CA SER A 35 -0.74 21.22 3.24
C SER A 35 -2.01 20.39 3.39
N GLY A 36 -2.72 20.12 2.29
CA GLY A 36 -3.90 19.28 2.32
C GLY A 36 -3.57 17.82 2.66
N MET A 37 -2.39 17.32 2.26
CA MET A 37 -1.95 15.98 2.61
C MET A 37 -1.70 15.85 4.11
N THR A 38 -0.91 16.78 4.68
CA THR A 38 -0.60 16.72 6.12
C THR A 38 -1.86 16.90 6.94
N LYS A 39 -2.74 17.83 6.59
CA LYS A 39 -4.05 17.98 7.26
C LYS A 39 -4.87 16.69 7.24
N THR A 40 -4.86 15.95 6.13
CA THR A 40 -5.58 14.68 6.01
C THR A 40 -4.97 13.59 6.90
N ALA A 41 -3.63 13.48 6.91
CA ALA A 41 -2.92 12.50 7.73
C ALA A 41 -2.99 12.83 9.23
N ASP A 42 -2.82 14.10 9.60
CA ASP A 42 -2.95 14.60 10.98
C ASP A 42 -4.36 14.33 11.50
N LYS A 43 -5.40 14.69 10.72
CA LYS A 43 -6.79 14.39 11.07
C LYS A 43 -7.03 12.89 11.25
N PHE A 44 -6.45 12.04 10.41
CA PHE A 44 -6.57 10.58 10.58
C PHE A 44 -6.03 10.13 11.93
N LEU A 45 -4.85 10.61 12.34
CA LEU A 45 -4.26 10.27 13.64
C LEU A 45 -5.08 10.83 14.80
N ASP A 46 -5.64 12.05 14.66
CA ASP A 46 -6.53 12.66 15.66
C ASP A 46 -7.83 11.86 15.85
N GLU A 47 -8.47 11.41 14.77
CA GLU A 47 -9.67 10.56 14.86
C GLU A 47 -9.35 9.22 15.55
N LEU A 48 -8.19 8.62 15.28
CA LEU A 48 -7.76 7.38 15.95
C LEU A 48 -7.45 7.57 17.43
N LYS A 49 -6.94 8.74 17.84
CA LYS A 49 -6.69 9.09 19.24
C LYS A 49 -7.96 9.04 20.08
N VAL A 50 -9.09 9.45 19.49
CA VAL A 50 -10.42 9.41 20.12
C VAL A 50 -11.24 8.17 19.73
N ASN A 51 -10.61 7.17 19.10
CA ASN A 51 -11.22 5.92 18.66
C ASN A 51 -12.40 6.10 17.68
N ASN A 52 -12.44 7.21 16.94
CA ASN A 52 -13.44 7.49 15.91
C ASN A 52 -13.07 6.82 14.58
N THR A 53 -13.18 5.48 14.55
CA THR A 53 -12.78 4.66 13.40
C THR A 53 -13.60 4.93 12.13
N GLU A 54 -14.83 5.43 12.28
CA GLU A 54 -15.70 5.79 11.16
C GLU A 54 -15.21 7.05 10.45
N ALA A 55 -14.94 8.13 11.19
CA ALA A 55 -14.37 9.35 10.62
C ALA A 55 -12.95 9.11 10.05
N ALA A 56 -12.15 8.27 10.70
CA ALA A 56 -10.84 7.87 10.18
C ALA A 56 -10.96 7.13 8.84
N LEU A 57 -11.96 6.26 8.68
CA LEU A 57 -12.23 5.53 7.44
C LEU A 57 -12.64 6.46 6.30
N GLU A 58 -13.36 7.55 6.58
CA GLU A 58 -13.74 8.56 5.58
C GLU A 58 -12.54 9.34 5.00
N LEU A 59 -11.37 9.30 5.63
CA LEU A 59 -10.17 9.96 5.13
C LEU A 59 -9.44 9.14 4.08
N PHE A 60 -9.78 7.87 3.91
CA PHE A 60 -9.28 7.04 2.83
C PHE A 60 -9.96 7.38 1.50
N SER A 61 -9.23 7.16 0.41
CA SER A 61 -9.77 7.27 -0.95
C SER A 61 -10.84 6.20 -1.14
N ALA A 62 -11.80 6.41 -2.05
CA ALA A 62 -12.83 5.40 -2.33
C ALA A 62 -12.23 4.02 -2.64
N GLN A 63 -11.07 4.01 -3.30
CA GLN A 63 -10.31 2.79 -3.63
C GLN A 63 -9.85 2.05 -2.37
N ALA A 64 -9.15 2.74 -1.47
CA ALA A 64 -8.66 2.14 -0.25
C ALA A 64 -9.79 1.83 0.74
N LYS A 65 -10.75 2.75 0.89
CA LYS A 65 -11.90 2.65 1.82
C LYS A 65 -12.72 1.38 1.57
N ASN A 66 -12.98 1.03 0.31
CA ASN A 66 -13.75 -0.17 -0.03
C ASN A 66 -13.02 -1.49 0.24
N SER A 67 -11.74 -1.45 0.60
CA SER A 67 -10.93 -2.61 1.00
C SER A 67 -10.71 -2.70 2.52
N LEU A 68 -11.22 -1.70 3.27
CA LEU A 68 -11.02 -1.51 4.70
C LEU A 68 -12.34 -1.54 5.45
N SER A 69 -12.35 -2.18 6.61
CA SER A 69 -13.46 -2.14 7.57
C SER A 69 -13.11 -1.32 8.80
N ARG A 70 -14.12 -0.94 9.60
CA ARG A 70 -13.91 -0.27 10.90
C ARG A 70 -13.03 -1.12 11.82
N GLU A 71 -13.19 -2.44 11.75
CA GLU A 71 -12.40 -3.41 12.52
C GLU A 71 -10.94 -3.42 12.07
N ASN A 72 -10.65 -3.24 10.77
CA ASN A 72 -9.26 -3.10 10.29
C ASN A 72 -8.61 -1.83 10.87
N ILE A 73 -9.32 -0.70 10.83
CA ILE A 73 -8.85 0.57 11.39
C ILE A 73 -8.65 0.46 12.90
N GLN A 74 -9.58 -0.18 13.61
CA GLN A 74 -9.47 -0.39 15.05
C GLN A 74 -8.28 -1.29 15.41
N ARG A 75 -8.08 -2.39 14.66
CA ARG A 75 -6.91 -3.27 14.83
C ARG A 75 -5.62 -2.52 14.58
N PHE A 76 -5.56 -1.69 13.54
CA PHE A 76 -4.40 -0.84 13.27
C PHE A 76 -4.13 0.13 14.41
N SER A 77 -5.15 0.82 14.92
CA SER A 77 -5.03 1.73 16.06
C SER A 77 -4.52 1.02 17.32
N LYS A 78 -5.14 -0.11 17.69
CA LYS A 78 -4.77 -0.91 18.87
C LYS A 78 -3.34 -1.47 18.76
N LYS A 79 -2.99 -2.09 17.63
CA LYS A 79 -1.66 -2.68 17.36
C LYS A 79 -0.53 -1.64 17.51
N ASN A 80 -0.86 -0.37 17.30
CA ASN A 80 0.08 0.74 17.32
C ASN A 80 -0.08 1.67 18.53
N SER A 81 -1.00 1.36 19.44
CA SER A 81 -1.29 2.18 20.61
C SER A 81 -1.58 3.65 20.25
N LEU A 82 -2.29 3.89 19.15
CA LEU A 82 -2.57 5.24 18.63
C LEU A 82 -3.56 6.03 19.51
N ASN A 83 -4.22 5.37 20.48
CA ASN A 83 -4.91 6.06 21.57
C ASN A 83 -3.97 6.93 22.44
N ASN A 84 -2.66 6.63 22.43
CA ASN A 84 -1.63 7.42 23.10
C ASN A 84 -0.88 8.35 22.14
N TYR A 85 -1.47 8.65 20.97
CA TYR A 85 -0.93 9.61 20.01
C TYR A 85 -0.75 10.99 20.66
N ASP A 86 0.46 11.53 20.52
CA ASP A 86 0.82 12.86 20.99
C ASP A 86 1.00 13.82 19.82
N SER A 87 1.95 13.52 18.93
CA SER A 87 2.28 14.36 17.77
C SER A 87 2.84 13.54 16.61
N VAL A 88 2.84 14.10 15.41
CA VAL A 88 3.52 13.55 14.24
C VAL A 88 4.52 14.56 13.69
N SER A 89 5.66 14.07 13.24
CA SER A 89 6.69 14.89 12.59
C SER A 89 6.92 14.40 11.18
N TRP A 90 6.72 15.26 10.19
CA TRP A 90 6.87 14.94 8.77
C TRP A 90 8.28 15.29 8.29
N SER A 91 9.05 14.29 7.89
CA SER A 91 10.42 14.43 7.37
C SER A 91 10.47 14.61 5.85
N ASN A 92 9.50 14.07 5.11
CA ASN A 92 9.39 14.23 3.67
C ASN A 92 7.95 14.52 3.25
N ARG A 93 7.79 15.36 2.23
CA ARG A 93 6.52 15.62 1.56
C ARG A 93 6.79 15.74 0.07
N SER A 94 6.19 14.87 -0.72
CA SER A 94 6.36 14.89 -2.18
C SER A 94 5.02 14.77 -2.89
N ILE A 95 4.94 15.37 -4.09
CA ILE A 95 3.81 15.22 -5.00
C ILE A 95 4.36 14.72 -6.32
N SER A 96 3.76 13.64 -6.83
CA SER A 96 4.03 13.08 -8.15
C SER A 96 2.82 13.30 -9.05
N TYR A 97 3.08 13.73 -10.29
CA TYR A 97 2.05 13.95 -11.29
C TYR A 97 1.33 12.63 -11.66
N PRO A 98 0.01 12.65 -11.95
CA PRO A 98 -0.88 13.81 -11.94
C PRO A 98 -1.40 14.23 -10.56
N ASP A 99 -1.70 13.28 -9.66
CA ASP A 99 -2.35 13.59 -8.38
C ASP A 99 -1.99 12.58 -7.29
N ARG A 100 -0.71 12.24 -7.18
CA ARG A 100 -0.20 11.35 -6.12
C ARG A 100 0.68 12.13 -5.17
N GLY A 101 0.64 11.75 -3.91
CA GLY A 101 1.41 12.40 -2.86
C GLY A 101 1.95 11.40 -1.88
N GLU A 102 3.09 11.71 -1.29
CA GLU A 102 3.73 10.90 -0.27
C GLU A 102 4.11 11.79 0.91
N LEU A 103 3.81 11.29 2.12
CA LEU A 103 4.31 11.87 3.37
C LEU A 103 5.11 10.80 4.12
N THR A 104 6.36 11.10 4.42
CA THR A 104 7.17 10.29 5.33
C THR A 104 7.28 11.02 6.64
N GLY A 105 7.05 10.32 7.74
CA GLY A 105 7.11 10.92 9.06
C GLY A 105 7.24 9.91 10.19
N THR A 106 7.22 10.43 11.40
CA THR A 106 7.32 9.67 12.64
C THR A 106 6.18 10.07 13.57
N ILE A 107 5.35 9.11 13.95
CA ILE A 107 4.34 9.27 14.98
C ILE A 107 5.03 9.14 16.34
N ASN A 108 4.86 10.14 17.20
CA ASN A 108 5.35 10.15 18.57
C ASN A 108 4.18 9.83 19.51
N LEU A 109 4.36 8.81 20.35
CA LEU A 109 3.40 8.46 21.40
C LEU A 109 3.82 9.08 22.74
N LYS A 110 2.84 9.30 23.63
CA LYS A 110 3.09 9.77 25.01
C LYS A 110 4.03 8.87 25.81
N SER A 111 4.12 7.59 25.46
CA SER A 111 5.06 6.64 26.06
C SER A 111 6.52 6.86 25.66
N GLY A 112 6.80 7.79 24.75
CA GLY A 112 8.12 7.99 24.13
C GLY A 112 8.40 7.06 22.94
N LYS A 113 7.52 6.09 22.67
CA LYS A 113 7.63 5.22 21.49
C LYS A 113 7.44 6.03 20.20
N LYS A 114 8.31 5.78 19.23
CA LYS A 114 8.29 6.39 17.89
C LYS A 114 7.93 5.36 16.84
N ILE A 115 7.03 5.71 15.92
CA ILE A 115 6.56 4.83 14.85
C ILE A 115 6.79 5.53 13.50
N PRO A 116 7.84 5.13 12.75
CA PRO A 116 8.02 5.60 11.38
C PRO A 116 6.87 5.14 10.48
N VAL A 117 6.40 6.05 9.63
CA VAL A 117 5.24 5.85 8.75
C VAL A 117 5.43 6.53 7.41
N VAL A 118 4.85 5.91 6.38
CA VAL A 118 4.72 6.49 5.04
C VAL A 118 3.25 6.48 4.65
N PHE A 119 2.70 7.66 4.38
CA PHE A 119 1.35 7.82 3.85
C PHE A 119 1.46 8.08 2.34
N ASN A 120 0.84 7.23 1.54
CA ASN A 120 0.58 7.51 0.15
C ASN A 120 -0.83 8.05 0.02
N LEU A 121 -0.98 9.16 -0.70
CA LEU A 121 -2.23 9.86 -0.91
C LEU A 121 -2.47 10.04 -2.40
N ASN A 122 -3.74 10.15 -2.76
CA ASN A 122 -4.16 10.61 -4.07
C ASN A 122 -5.22 11.70 -3.91
N LYS A 123 -5.41 12.53 -4.94
CA LYS A 123 -6.59 13.40 -4.95
C LYS A 123 -7.83 12.60 -5.32
N ASP A 124 -8.89 12.86 -4.57
CA ASP A 124 -10.26 12.48 -4.88
C ASP A 124 -11.06 13.79 -5.03
N GLY A 125 -11.27 14.22 -6.27
CA GLY A 125 -11.72 15.57 -6.60
C GLY A 125 -10.71 16.65 -6.14
N SER A 126 -11.16 17.60 -5.32
CA SER A 126 -10.31 18.66 -4.77
C SER A 126 -9.60 18.29 -3.47
N SER A 127 -9.89 17.12 -2.90
CA SER A 127 -9.43 16.74 -1.57
C SER A 127 -8.37 15.65 -1.65
N TRP A 128 -7.33 15.77 -0.84
CA TRP A 128 -6.41 14.66 -0.62
C TRP A 128 -7.09 13.57 0.20
N LYS A 129 -6.87 12.32 -0.19
CA LYS A 129 -7.36 11.14 0.51
C LYS A 129 -6.24 10.13 0.66
N ILE A 130 -6.27 9.37 1.74
CA ILE A 130 -5.27 8.35 2.05
C ILE A 130 -5.50 7.16 1.10
N TYR A 131 -4.50 6.85 0.29
CA TYR A 131 -4.47 5.64 -0.52
C TYR A 131 -3.88 4.47 0.26
N SER A 132 -2.78 4.69 0.98
CA SER A 132 -2.20 3.66 1.83
C SER A 132 -1.38 4.21 2.99
N ILE A 133 -1.23 3.44 4.07
CA ILE A 133 -0.33 3.75 5.19
C ILE A 133 0.60 2.57 5.44
N LYS A 134 1.90 2.75 5.17
CA LYS A 134 2.95 1.78 5.52
C LYS A 134 3.55 2.14 6.87
N GLN A 135 3.86 1.13 7.68
CA GLN A 135 4.66 1.29 8.89
C GLN A 135 6.04 0.75 8.63
N ASP A 136 7.06 1.56 8.82
CA ASP A 136 8.44 1.10 8.81
C ASP A 136 8.83 0.84 10.27
N ARG A 137 9.04 -0.42 10.63
CA ARG A 137 9.34 -0.83 12.02
C ARG A 137 10.79 -1.30 12.09
N PRO A 138 11.71 -0.45 12.58
CA PRO A 138 13.07 -0.88 12.87
C PRO A 138 13.04 -1.97 13.96
N GLY A 139 13.70 -3.11 13.71
CA GLY A 139 13.90 -4.17 14.72
C GLY A 139 13.04 -5.43 14.62
N ILE A 140 12.25 -5.61 13.55
CA ILE A 140 11.64 -6.91 13.19
C ILE A 140 12.26 -7.51 11.90
N HIS A 141 13.19 -6.79 11.26
CA HIS A 141 13.91 -7.25 10.07
C HIS A 141 15.34 -7.67 10.42
N ASN A 142 15.66 -8.94 10.16
CA ASN A 142 17.05 -9.35 9.98
C ASN A 142 17.60 -8.69 8.70
N GLN A 143 18.75 -8.05 8.88
CA GLN A 143 19.72 -7.51 7.93
C GLN A 143 19.34 -7.37 6.43
N SER A 144 19.37 -6.10 6.00
CA SER A 144 19.88 -5.64 4.70
C SER A 144 19.10 -5.95 3.42
N SER A 145 18.06 -5.15 3.13
CA SER A 145 17.77 -4.54 1.82
C SER A 145 16.37 -3.90 1.81
N SER A 146 16.27 -2.65 1.32
CA SER A 146 15.03 -1.90 1.01
C SER A 146 13.82 -2.13 1.93
N THR A 147 13.45 -1.11 2.70
CA THR A 147 12.31 -0.96 3.63
C THR A 147 10.90 -1.24 3.06
N GLU A 148 10.77 -1.89 1.90
CA GLU A 148 9.52 -2.16 1.21
C GLU A 148 9.12 -3.65 1.17
N THR A 149 10.05 -4.59 1.39
CA THR A 149 9.76 -6.04 1.23
C THR A 149 9.24 -6.67 2.55
N PRO A 150 8.07 -7.34 2.55
CA PRO A 150 7.57 -8.06 3.72
C PRO A 150 8.53 -9.14 4.22
N SER A 151 8.45 -9.48 5.51
CA SER A 151 9.16 -10.64 6.06
C SER A 151 8.67 -11.94 5.40
N GLU A 152 9.51 -12.97 5.40
CA GLU A 152 9.19 -14.28 4.82
C GLU A 152 7.87 -14.87 5.36
N THR A 153 7.63 -14.78 6.68
CA THR A 153 6.37 -15.21 7.29
C THR A 153 5.16 -14.47 6.69
N ASN A 154 5.25 -13.15 6.50
CA ASN A 154 4.17 -12.37 5.89
C ASN A 154 3.98 -12.72 4.41
N LEU A 155 5.06 -13.09 3.70
CA LEU A 155 4.97 -13.55 2.31
C LEU A 155 4.26 -14.91 2.22
N ILE A 156 4.58 -15.83 3.14
CA ILE A 156 3.91 -17.14 3.24
C ILE A 156 2.42 -16.96 3.49
N ASP A 157 2.04 -16.13 4.47
CA ASP A 157 0.63 -15.85 4.78
C ASP A 157 -0.11 -15.28 3.56
N LEU A 158 0.49 -14.29 2.89
CA LEU A 158 -0.10 -13.63 1.72
C LEU A 158 -0.31 -14.61 0.54
N VAL A 159 0.68 -15.47 0.31
CA VAL A 159 0.62 -16.50 -0.75
C VAL A 159 -0.42 -17.56 -0.41
N ASN A 160 -0.49 -18.01 0.84
CA ASN A 160 -1.47 -19.01 1.27
C ASN A 160 -2.90 -18.46 1.19
N GLU A 161 -3.16 -17.26 1.71
CA GLU A 161 -4.48 -16.62 1.59
C GLU A 161 -4.92 -16.46 0.12
N THR A 162 -3.99 -16.09 -0.76
CA THR A 162 -4.26 -15.94 -2.20
C THR A 162 -4.55 -17.29 -2.86
N THR A 163 -3.74 -18.31 -2.54
CA THR A 163 -3.95 -19.68 -3.04
C THR A 163 -5.28 -20.24 -2.55
N ASP A 164 -5.65 -20.01 -1.29
CA ASP A 164 -6.93 -20.40 -0.73
C ASP A 164 -8.09 -19.69 -1.43
N ALA A 165 -7.99 -18.37 -1.66
CA ALA A 165 -9.00 -17.63 -2.40
C ALA A 165 -9.18 -18.16 -3.84
N PHE A 166 -8.08 -18.52 -4.50
CA PHE A 166 -8.09 -19.11 -5.83
C PHE A 166 -8.71 -20.52 -5.83
N ILE A 167 -8.31 -21.40 -4.92
CA ILE A 167 -8.83 -22.78 -4.82
C ILE A 167 -10.30 -22.78 -4.43
N ASN A 168 -10.70 -21.96 -3.45
CA ASN A 168 -12.11 -21.81 -3.07
C ASN A 168 -12.97 -21.30 -4.22
N SER A 169 -12.43 -20.41 -5.06
CA SER A 169 -13.11 -19.96 -6.28
C SER A 169 -13.35 -21.11 -7.26
N ILE A 170 -12.35 -21.98 -7.47
CA ILE A 170 -12.53 -23.19 -8.26
C ILE A 170 -13.66 -24.03 -7.67
N SER A 171 -13.61 -24.37 -6.38
CA SER A 171 -14.61 -25.20 -5.71
C SER A 171 -16.04 -24.65 -5.78
N LEU A 172 -16.20 -23.33 -5.86
CA LEU A 172 -17.51 -22.66 -6.02
C LEU A 172 -17.95 -22.50 -7.48
N GLY A 173 -17.14 -22.94 -8.44
CA GLY A 173 -17.47 -22.91 -9.86
C GLY A 173 -17.30 -21.53 -10.53
N GLY A 174 -16.61 -20.59 -9.88
CA GLY A 174 -16.42 -19.23 -10.42
C GLY A 174 -15.51 -18.35 -9.56
N PHE A 175 -14.96 -17.30 -10.17
CA PHE A 175 -13.88 -16.49 -9.59
C PHE A 175 -14.33 -15.21 -8.90
N GLN A 176 -15.59 -15.15 -8.47
CA GLN A 176 -16.12 -14.06 -7.66
C GLN A 176 -15.34 -13.87 -6.35
N ASN A 177 -15.02 -14.97 -5.63
CA ASN A 177 -14.28 -14.87 -4.37
C ASN A 177 -12.86 -14.32 -4.56
N LEU A 178 -12.15 -14.76 -5.60
CA LEU A 178 -10.83 -14.22 -5.94
C LEU A 178 -10.91 -12.75 -6.36
N TYR A 179 -11.95 -12.38 -7.11
CA TYR A 179 -12.22 -10.99 -7.47
C TYR A 179 -12.45 -10.14 -6.22
N ASP A 180 -13.27 -10.58 -5.28
CA ASP A 180 -13.58 -9.85 -4.05
C ASP A 180 -12.37 -9.72 -3.11
N TYR A 181 -11.48 -10.73 -3.09
CA TYR A 181 -10.21 -10.69 -2.38
C TYR A 181 -9.21 -9.68 -2.98
N SER A 182 -9.32 -9.42 -4.28
CA SER A 182 -8.37 -8.57 -5.01
C SER A 182 -8.43 -7.08 -4.67
N SER A 183 -7.37 -6.35 -5.03
CA SER A 183 -7.29 -4.90 -4.92
C SER A 183 -8.39 -4.22 -5.72
N ARG A 184 -8.89 -3.08 -5.21
CA ARG A 184 -9.83 -2.25 -5.97
C ARG A 184 -9.19 -1.71 -7.25
N THR A 185 -7.88 -1.51 -7.23
CA THR A 185 -7.11 -1.19 -8.44
C THR A 185 -7.31 -2.24 -9.54
N TRP A 186 -7.22 -3.54 -9.22
CA TRP A 186 -7.44 -4.59 -10.21
C TRP A 186 -8.90 -4.68 -10.64
N GLN A 187 -9.84 -4.60 -9.68
CA GLN A 187 -11.28 -4.65 -9.95
C GLN A 187 -11.79 -3.52 -10.86
N LYS A 188 -11.06 -2.39 -10.98
CA LYS A 188 -11.38 -1.33 -11.95
C LYS A 188 -10.94 -1.65 -13.38
N GLN A 189 -10.01 -2.58 -13.55
CA GLN A 189 -9.37 -2.90 -14.83
C GLN A 189 -9.85 -4.24 -15.40
N THR A 190 -10.51 -5.05 -14.58
CA THR A 190 -11.02 -6.38 -14.94
C THR A 190 -12.44 -6.53 -14.44
N THR A 191 -13.17 -7.51 -14.96
CA THR A 191 -14.47 -7.94 -14.41
C THR A 191 -14.39 -9.37 -13.91
N VAL A 192 -15.37 -9.79 -13.09
CA VAL A 192 -15.53 -11.19 -12.69
C VAL A 192 -15.63 -12.09 -13.92
N LYS A 193 -16.38 -11.65 -14.94
CA LYS A 193 -16.53 -12.38 -16.22
C LYS A 193 -15.20 -12.55 -16.95
N ASP A 194 -14.33 -11.55 -16.94
CA ASP A 194 -13.01 -11.64 -17.56
C ASP A 194 -12.10 -12.61 -16.79
N LEU A 195 -12.18 -12.61 -15.45
CA LEU A 195 -11.47 -13.59 -14.63
C LEU A 195 -12.00 -15.01 -14.86
N ASP A 196 -13.32 -15.20 -14.90
CA ASP A 196 -13.95 -16.49 -15.20
C ASP A 196 -13.48 -17.00 -16.57
N LYS A 197 -13.46 -16.13 -17.58
CA LYS A 197 -12.95 -16.50 -18.91
C LYS A 197 -11.49 -16.92 -18.85
N ALA A 198 -10.63 -16.09 -18.25
CA ALA A 198 -9.18 -16.32 -18.21
C ALA A 198 -8.79 -17.56 -17.39
N LEU A 199 -9.52 -17.86 -16.33
CA LEU A 199 -9.24 -18.94 -15.39
C LEU A 199 -10.19 -20.15 -15.55
N SER A 200 -11.10 -20.11 -16.52
CA SER A 200 -12.01 -21.22 -16.85
C SER A 200 -11.34 -22.58 -17.05
N PRO A 201 -10.08 -22.70 -17.54
CA PRO A 201 -9.43 -24.02 -17.64
C PRO A 201 -9.27 -24.74 -16.30
N PHE A 202 -9.32 -24.03 -15.17
CA PHE A 202 -9.27 -24.61 -13.82
C PHE A 202 -10.63 -25.11 -13.32
N LEU A 203 -11.75 -24.63 -13.88
CA LEU A 203 -13.09 -25.06 -13.46
C LEU A 203 -13.37 -26.53 -13.77
N LYS A 204 -12.62 -27.14 -14.70
CA LYS A 204 -12.67 -28.60 -14.93
C LYS A 204 -12.33 -29.42 -13.69
N PHE A 205 -11.60 -28.86 -12.73
CA PHE A 205 -11.22 -29.53 -11.49
C PHE A 205 -12.37 -29.66 -10.49
N THR A 206 -13.47 -28.91 -10.66
CA THR A 206 -14.66 -28.99 -9.78
C THR A 206 -15.33 -30.34 -9.74
N SER A 207 -15.18 -31.14 -10.81
CA SER A 207 -15.90 -32.40 -11.00
C SER A 207 -14.99 -33.63 -10.97
N ASP A 208 -13.67 -33.44 -10.80
CA ASP A 208 -12.69 -34.52 -10.72
C ASP A 208 -12.24 -34.74 -9.27
N PRO A 209 -12.63 -35.85 -8.61
CA PRO A 209 -12.23 -36.16 -7.24
C PRO A 209 -10.71 -36.16 -7.02
N LYS A 210 -9.91 -36.57 -8.03
CA LYS A 210 -8.45 -36.56 -7.93
C LYS A 210 -7.91 -35.14 -7.94
N ALA A 211 -8.47 -34.28 -8.79
CA ALA A 211 -8.09 -32.86 -8.84
C ALA A 211 -8.50 -32.13 -7.56
N ILE A 212 -9.69 -32.40 -7.01
CA ILE A 212 -10.13 -31.85 -5.73
C ILE A 212 -9.16 -32.25 -4.62
N ASN A 213 -8.83 -33.54 -4.52
CA ASN A 213 -7.87 -34.01 -3.54
C ASN A 213 -6.48 -33.37 -3.71
N TYR A 214 -6.03 -33.20 -4.96
CA TYR A 214 -4.78 -32.49 -5.27
C TYR A 214 -4.82 -31.04 -4.76
N LEU A 215 -5.90 -30.29 -5.02
CA LEU A 215 -6.02 -28.90 -4.56
C LEU A 215 -6.05 -28.78 -3.02
N ASN A 216 -6.69 -29.73 -2.33
CA ASN A 216 -6.68 -29.78 -0.86
C ASN A 216 -5.27 -30.06 -0.29
N LEU A 217 -4.42 -30.77 -1.04
CA LEU A 217 -3.02 -30.95 -0.64
C LEU A 217 -2.21 -29.66 -0.79
N VAL A 218 -2.51 -28.81 -1.78
CA VAL A 218 -1.84 -27.51 -1.96
C VAL A 218 -1.99 -26.64 -0.72
N THR A 219 -3.22 -26.52 -0.19
CA THR A 219 -3.51 -25.68 0.98
C THR A 219 -2.92 -26.21 2.29
N SER A 220 -2.39 -27.45 2.27
CA SER A 220 -1.76 -28.11 3.42
C SER A 220 -0.23 -28.08 3.37
N GLN A 221 0.37 -27.51 2.33
CA GLN A 221 1.82 -27.43 2.13
C GLN A 221 2.32 -26.00 2.30
N MET A 222 3.61 -25.85 2.63
CA MET A 222 4.25 -24.54 2.59
C MET A 222 4.72 -24.22 1.17
N PRO A 223 4.55 -22.98 0.69
CA PRO A 223 5.10 -22.57 -0.60
C PRO A 223 6.63 -22.48 -0.50
N VAL A 224 7.30 -22.80 -1.62
CA VAL A 224 8.73 -22.58 -1.81
C VAL A 224 8.93 -21.43 -2.79
N PHE A 225 9.61 -20.38 -2.37
CA PHE A 225 9.88 -19.21 -3.22
C PHE A 225 11.08 -19.50 -4.14
N LYS A 226 10.93 -19.18 -5.43
CA LYS A 226 11.98 -19.37 -6.44
C LYS A 226 13.05 -18.28 -6.39
N LYS A 227 12.68 -17.10 -5.91
CA LYS A 227 13.54 -15.92 -5.72
C LYS A 227 12.89 -14.98 -4.72
N GLU A 228 13.67 -14.02 -4.21
CA GLU A 228 13.14 -12.93 -3.39
C GLU A 228 12.07 -12.12 -4.15
N PRO A 229 11.08 -11.54 -3.46
CA PRO A 229 10.06 -10.72 -4.10
C PRO A 229 10.67 -9.49 -4.78
N GLU A 230 10.21 -9.22 -5.99
CA GLU A 230 10.63 -8.04 -6.74
C GLU A 230 9.58 -6.93 -6.59
N ILE A 231 9.98 -5.77 -6.07
CA ILE A 231 9.14 -4.58 -6.00
C ILE A 231 9.55 -3.63 -7.12
N THR A 232 8.63 -3.37 -8.02
CA THR A 232 8.84 -2.43 -9.13
C THR A 232 8.66 -0.99 -8.67
N SER A 233 9.16 -0.03 -9.47
CA SER A 233 9.07 1.41 -9.15
C SER A 233 7.64 1.95 -9.01
N ASN A 234 6.64 1.23 -9.51
CA ASN A 234 5.23 1.58 -9.34
C ASN A 234 4.61 1.02 -8.04
N GLY A 235 5.41 0.34 -7.19
CA GLY A 235 4.98 -0.26 -5.93
C GLY A 235 4.32 -1.63 -6.06
N THR A 236 4.37 -2.26 -7.24
CA THR A 236 3.88 -3.63 -7.42
C THR A 236 4.95 -4.63 -7.00
N MET A 237 4.61 -5.50 -6.04
CA MET A 237 5.42 -6.63 -5.58
C MET A 237 5.06 -7.89 -6.37
N THR A 238 6.05 -8.62 -6.86
CA THR A 238 5.88 -9.91 -7.54
C THR A 238 6.50 -11.03 -6.71
N ILE A 239 5.70 -12.04 -6.36
CA ILE A 239 6.15 -13.26 -5.68
C ILE A 239 6.06 -14.44 -6.65
N ASN A 240 7.15 -15.19 -6.78
CA ASN A 240 7.23 -16.39 -7.63
C ASN A 240 7.58 -17.60 -6.79
N GLY A 241 6.85 -18.70 -6.96
CA GLY A 241 7.09 -19.90 -6.18
C GLY A 241 6.36 -21.12 -6.69
N SER A 242 6.37 -22.16 -5.88
CA SER A 242 5.63 -23.38 -6.10
C SER A 242 5.31 -24.11 -4.80
N TYR A 243 4.28 -24.93 -4.79
CA TYR A 243 4.09 -25.96 -3.78
C TYR A 243 4.69 -27.28 -4.30
N SER A 244 5.49 -27.95 -3.45
CA SER A 244 6.25 -29.16 -3.78
C SER A 244 5.35 -30.41 -3.85
N LEU A 245 4.51 -30.45 -4.88
CA LEU A 245 3.60 -31.56 -5.19
C LEU A 245 3.99 -32.23 -6.51
N ASN A 246 3.37 -33.36 -6.83
CA ASN A 246 3.48 -34.01 -8.13
C ASN A 246 2.08 -34.16 -8.77
N PRO A 247 1.75 -33.39 -9.82
CA PRO A 247 2.57 -32.34 -10.44
C PRO A 247 2.78 -31.11 -9.55
N PRO A 248 3.80 -30.26 -9.77
CA PRO A 248 4.01 -29.05 -8.98
C PRO A 248 2.93 -28.01 -9.26
N PHE A 249 2.49 -27.32 -8.20
CA PHE A 249 1.62 -26.14 -8.32
C PHE A 249 2.52 -24.91 -8.39
N GLU A 250 2.73 -24.36 -9.58
CA GLU A 250 3.54 -23.15 -9.79
C GLU A 250 2.67 -21.90 -9.74
N PHE A 251 3.17 -20.84 -9.12
CA PHE A 251 2.47 -19.57 -9.04
C PHE A 251 3.38 -18.35 -9.29
N THR A 252 2.77 -17.33 -9.86
CA THR A 252 3.25 -15.95 -9.87
C THR A 252 2.11 -15.04 -9.43
N TYR A 253 2.25 -14.45 -8.25
CA TYR A 253 1.28 -13.51 -7.70
C TYR A 253 1.85 -12.09 -7.69
N LYS A 254 1.03 -11.12 -8.06
CA LYS A 254 1.36 -9.70 -8.03
C LYS A 254 0.49 -9.00 -7.00
N TYR A 255 1.10 -8.13 -6.20
CA TYR A 255 0.44 -7.38 -5.16
C TYR A 255 0.74 -5.89 -5.25
N ILE A 256 -0.23 -5.08 -4.84
CA ILE A 256 -0.05 -3.65 -4.61
C ILE A 256 -0.40 -3.34 -3.15
N TYR A 257 0.31 -2.39 -2.54
CA TYR A 257 -0.03 -1.95 -1.19
C TYR A 257 -1.21 -0.96 -1.24
N GLU A 258 -2.38 -1.35 -0.76
CA GLU A 258 -3.64 -0.59 -0.81
C GLU A 258 -4.28 -0.57 0.58
N GLY A 259 -4.66 0.62 1.07
CA GLY A 259 -5.18 0.80 2.42
C GLY A 259 -4.12 0.54 3.50
N LEU A 260 -4.19 -0.62 4.15
CA LEU A 260 -3.32 -1.00 5.27
C LEU A 260 -2.53 -2.30 5.01
N GLY A 261 -2.53 -2.82 3.78
CA GLY A 261 -1.91 -4.10 3.47
C GLY A 261 -1.68 -4.35 1.99
N TRP A 262 -0.97 -5.44 1.69
CA TRP A 262 -0.80 -5.94 0.34
C TRP A 262 -2.10 -6.57 -0.17
N LYS A 263 -2.48 -6.24 -1.41
CA LYS A 263 -3.70 -6.71 -2.07
C LYS A 263 -3.37 -7.24 -3.45
N LEU A 264 -4.03 -8.33 -3.85
CA LEU A 264 -3.78 -9.00 -5.12
C LEU A 264 -4.13 -8.09 -6.31
N ILE A 265 -3.20 -7.97 -7.26
CA ILE A 265 -3.38 -7.21 -8.52
C ILE A 265 -3.05 -8.05 -9.77
N GLY A 266 -2.69 -9.31 -9.59
CA GLY A 266 -2.53 -10.25 -10.69
C GLY A 266 -2.23 -11.66 -10.20
N VAL A 267 -2.77 -12.63 -10.93
CA VAL A 267 -2.63 -14.06 -10.64
C VAL A 267 -2.18 -14.79 -11.90
N ASN A 268 -1.19 -15.68 -11.76
CA ASN A 268 -0.85 -16.67 -12.76
C ASN A 268 -0.51 -17.97 -12.04
N VAL A 269 -1.22 -19.03 -12.39
CA VAL A 269 -1.09 -20.37 -11.80
C VAL A 269 -0.85 -21.35 -12.94
N SER A 270 0.04 -22.31 -12.71
CA SER A 270 0.31 -23.39 -13.64
C SER A 270 0.44 -24.71 -12.87
N ILE A 271 -0.37 -25.69 -13.26
CA ILE A 271 -0.26 -27.07 -12.80
C ILE A 271 0.18 -27.86 -14.04
N LYS A 272 1.48 -28.14 -14.15
CA LYS A 272 2.03 -28.84 -15.32
C LYS A 272 1.83 -30.34 -15.15
N SER A 273 0.87 -30.91 -15.88
CA SER A 273 0.71 -32.36 -16.04
C SER A 273 1.87 -32.96 -16.83
#